data_AF-A0A8I0C8W3-F1
#
_entry.id   AF-A0A8I0C8W3-F1
#
_cell.length_a   1.000
_cell.length_b   1.000
_cell.length_c   1.000
_cell.angle_alpha   90.00
_cell.angle_beta   90.00
_cell.angle_gamma   90.00
#
_symmetry.space_group_name_H-M   'P 1'
#
loop_
_entity.id
_entity.type
_entity.pdbx_description
1 polymer ?
#
loop_
_entity_poly.entity_id
_entity_poly.type
_entity_poly.pdbx_seq_one_letter_code
_entity_poly.pdbx_strand_id
1 'polypeptide(L)'
;MVPLAEQIPNCVVGHLPGHGVPSLSETSLDAWGKAFAVAVATFFGARPILLVGESLGALVSLTAARFQLPTIGAVVAIDPPLSANPWPLEVADLRPELRSMFGHG
;
A
#
# COMPACT_ATOMS: atom_id res chain seq x y z
N MET A 1 -5.36 13.18 22.97
CA MET A 1 -4.11 12.48 22.63
C MET A 1 -3.66 13.04 21.29
N VAL A 2 -2.43 13.54 21.17
CA VAL A 2 -1.91 14.04 19.89
C VAL A 2 -1.66 12.82 18.98
N PRO A 3 -2.14 12.80 17.72
CA PRO A 3 -1.87 11.70 16.80
C PRO A 3 -0.36 11.42 16.71
N LEU A 4 0.04 10.14 16.71
CA LEU A 4 1.46 9.76 16.66
C LEU A 4 2.22 10.41 15.50
N ALA A 5 1.56 10.60 14.36
CA ALA A 5 2.14 11.25 13.21
C ALA A 5 2.51 12.72 13.45
N GLU A 6 1.78 13.44 14.29
CA GLU A 6 2.11 14.83 14.67
C GLU A 6 3.29 14.89 15.66
N GLN A 7 3.70 13.74 16.21
CA GLN A 7 4.83 13.62 17.12
C GLN A 7 6.12 13.21 16.39
N ILE A 8 6.03 12.77 15.12
CA ILE A 8 7.19 12.34 14.33
C ILE A 8 7.63 13.50 13.43
N PRO A 9 8.82 14.09 13.65
CA PRO A 9 9.31 15.16 12.79
C PRO A 9 9.49 14.66 11.36
N ASN A 10 9.16 15.51 10.38
CA ASN A 10 9.21 15.20 8.95
C ASN A 10 8.34 14.01 8.51
N CYS A 11 7.28 13.71 9.27
CA CYS A 11 6.25 12.77 8.86
C CYS A 11 5.04 13.53 8.29
N VAL A 12 4.49 13.02 7.19
CA VAL A 12 3.22 13.50 6.64
C VAL A 12 2.33 12.29 6.43
N VAL A 13 1.07 12.39 6.88
CA VAL A 13 0.07 11.35 6.69
C VAL A 13 -0.73 11.63 5.43
N GLY A 14 -0.79 10.65 4.55
CA GLY A 14 -1.69 10.65 3.39
C GLY A 14 -2.94 9.85 3.69
N HIS A 15 -4.10 10.42 3.38
CA HIS A 15 -5.38 9.70 3.42
C HIS A 15 -5.64 9.04 2.07
N LEU A 16 -6.05 7.76 2.09
CA LEU A 16 -6.49 7.08 0.87
C LEU A 16 -7.78 7.74 0.34
N PRO A 17 -8.00 7.79 -0.99
CA PRO A 17 -9.25 8.29 -1.53
C PRO A 17 -10.46 7.59 -0.91
N GLY A 18 -11.48 8.37 -0.54
CA GLY A 18 -12.67 7.88 0.16
C GLY A 18 -12.50 7.60 1.66
N HIS A 19 -11.30 7.79 2.23
CA HIS A 19 -11.02 7.54 3.65
C HIS A 19 -10.69 8.86 4.38
N GLY A 20 -11.73 9.61 4.74
CA GLY A 20 -11.57 10.94 5.35
C GLY A 20 -11.26 12.07 4.36
N VAL A 21 -11.17 11.74 3.06
CA VAL A 21 -11.04 12.67 1.94
C VAL A 21 -11.98 12.24 0.81
N PRO A 22 -12.35 13.13 -0.14
CA PRO A 22 -13.19 12.75 -1.27
C PRO A 22 -12.67 11.55 -2.04
N SER A 23 -13.59 10.73 -2.55
CA SER A 23 -13.26 9.59 -3.42
C SER A 23 -12.86 10.08 -4.82
N LEU A 24 -12.01 9.29 -5.49
CA LEU A 24 -11.79 9.44 -6.93
C LEU A 24 -12.97 8.82 -7.70
N SER A 25 -13.18 9.26 -8.94
CA SER A 25 -14.17 8.65 -9.84
C SER A 25 -13.82 7.21 -10.22
N GLU A 26 -12.55 6.84 -10.14
CA GLU A 26 -12.05 5.49 -10.40
C GLU A 26 -11.50 4.88 -9.11
N THR A 27 -11.89 3.63 -8.84
CA THR A 27 -11.42 2.84 -7.68
C THR A 27 -10.53 1.71 -8.17
N SER A 28 -9.28 2.04 -8.48
CA SER A 28 -8.24 1.10 -8.91
C SER A 28 -6.91 1.46 -8.26
N LEU A 29 -6.03 0.47 -8.06
CA LEU A 29 -4.69 0.71 -7.53
C LEU A 29 -3.88 1.65 -8.41
N ASP A 30 -4.05 1.56 -9.73
CA ASP A 30 -3.39 2.45 -10.70
C ASP A 30 -3.86 3.90 -10.54
N ALA A 31 -5.17 4.14 -10.43
CA ALA A 31 -5.71 5.48 -10.21
C ALA A 31 -5.23 6.07 -8.88
N TRP A 32 -5.22 5.27 -7.82
CA TRP A 32 -4.81 5.70 -6.49
C TRP A 32 -3.30 5.94 -6.41
N GLY A 33 -2.49 5.04 -6.98
CA GLY A 33 -1.04 5.19 -7.05
C GLY A 33 -0.65 6.42 -7.86
N LYS A 34 -1.33 6.69 -8.98
CA LYS A 34 -1.12 7.92 -9.77
C LYS A 34 -1.48 9.18 -8.97
N ALA A 35 -2.61 9.18 -8.27
CA ALA A 35 -3.02 10.31 -7.45
C ALA A 35 -1.99 10.59 -6.33
N PHE A 36 -1.48 9.55 -5.66
CA PHE A 36 -0.44 9.69 -4.66
C PHE A 36 0.89 10.17 -5.25
N ALA A 37 1.29 9.66 -6.42
CA ALA A 37 2.47 10.15 -7.12
C ALA A 37 2.35 11.66 -7.42
N VAL A 38 1.21 12.12 -7.95
CA VAL A 38 0.96 13.54 -8.21
C VAL A 38 1.00 14.36 -6.92
N ALA A 39 0.35 13.89 -5.85
CA ALA A 39 0.34 14.58 -4.56
C ALA A 39 1.74 14.72 -3.97
N VAL A 40 2.53 13.65 -4.03
CA VAL A 40 3.94 13.61 -3.59
C VAL A 40 4.78 14.61 -4.36
N ALA A 41 4.73 14.56 -5.70
CA ALA A 41 5.51 15.47 -6.54
C ALA A 41 5.14 16.93 -6.28
N THR A 42 3.85 17.21 -6.09
CA THR A 42 3.34 18.57 -5.84
C THR A 42 3.77 19.09 -4.46
N PHE A 43 3.63 18.27 -3.42
CA PHE A 43 3.85 18.72 -2.04
C PHE A 43 5.33 18.72 -1.62
N PHE A 44 6.10 17.74 -2.09
CA PHE A 44 7.51 17.60 -1.72
C PHE A 44 8.47 18.20 -2.73
N GLY A 45 8.03 18.50 -3.96
CA GLY A 45 8.84 19.11 -5.00
C GLY A 45 9.97 18.18 -5.42
N ALA A 46 11.23 18.58 -5.18
CA ALA A 46 12.42 17.77 -5.45
C ALA A 46 13.02 17.11 -4.19
N ARG A 47 12.36 17.23 -3.03
CA ARG A 47 12.88 16.65 -1.78
C ARG A 47 12.83 15.13 -1.84
N PRO A 48 13.91 14.42 -1.43
CA PRO A 48 13.88 12.97 -1.32
C PRO A 48 12.93 12.56 -0.20
N ILE A 49 12.10 11.55 -0.46
CA ILE A 49 11.12 11.01 0.47
C ILE A 49 11.17 9.50 0.54
N LEU A 50 10.70 8.97 1.67
CA LEU A 50 10.40 7.58 1.90
C LEU A 50 8.87 7.41 1.89
N LEU A 51 8.34 6.52 1.05
CA LEU A 51 6.94 6.14 1.14
C LEU A 51 6.81 4.97 2.11
N VAL A 52 5.92 5.11 3.10
CA VAL A 52 5.59 4.04 4.04
C VAL A 52 4.10 3.76 3.91
N GLY A 53 3.75 2.52 3.58
CA GLY A 53 2.37 2.08 3.43
C GLY A 53 2.13 0.77 4.14
N GLU A 54 0.96 0.62 4.75
CA GLU A 54 0.48 -0.59 5.41
C GLU A 54 -0.79 -1.09 4.73
N SER A 55 -0.94 -2.42 4.60
CA SER A 55 -2.08 -3.08 3.96
C SER A 55 -2.37 -2.50 2.56
N LEU A 56 -3.56 -1.94 2.32
CA LEU A 56 -3.91 -1.28 1.05
C LEU A 56 -3.00 -0.08 0.73
N GLY A 57 -2.55 0.65 1.76
CA GLY A 57 -1.58 1.74 1.62
C GLY A 57 -0.22 1.25 1.12
N ALA A 58 0.15 0.00 1.44
CA ALA A 58 1.38 -0.62 0.93
C ALA A 58 1.29 -0.85 -0.58
N LEU A 59 0.16 -1.37 -1.08
CA LEU A 59 -0.08 -1.54 -2.52
C LEU A 59 -0.10 -0.21 -3.27
N VAL A 60 -0.74 0.81 -2.70
CA VAL A 60 -0.75 2.17 -3.28
C VAL A 60 0.66 2.76 -3.33
N SER A 61 1.46 2.58 -2.27
CA SER A 61 2.85 3.07 -2.22
C SER A 61 3.75 2.40 -3.25
N LEU A 62 3.63 1.07 -3.39
CA LEU A 62 4.32 0.29 -4.42
C LEU A 62 3.91 0.74 -5.82
N THR A 63 2.62 1.01 -6.03
CA THR A 63 2.11 1.46 -7.33
C THR A 63 2.56 2.89 -7.66
N ALA A 64 2.56 3.80 -6.67
CA ALA A 64 3.05 5.16 -6.83
C ALA A 64 4.54 5.21 -7.23
N ALA A 65 5.37 4.31 -6.69
CA ALA A 65 6.78 4.22 -7.04
C ALA A 65 7.03 3.81 -8.51
N ARG A 66 6.08 3.14 -9.18
CA ARG A 66 6.18 2.80 -10.61
C ARG A 66 6.19 4.02 -11.52
N PHE A 67 5.72 5.18 -11.06
CA PHE A 67 5.73 6.43 -11.83
C PHE A 67 7.08 7.15 -11.82
N GLN A 68 8.14 6.53 -11.27
CA GLN A 68 9.54 6.96 -11.34
C GLN A 68 9.77 8.43 -10.98
N LEU A 69 9.13 8.89 -9.90
CA LEU A 69 9.38 10.24 -9.41
C LEU A 69 10.80 10.34 -8.83
N PRO A 70 11.61 11.34 -9.21
CA PRO A 70 12.97 11.53 -8.69
C PRO A 70 13.02 11.68 -7.17
N THR A 71 11.90 12.02 -6.55
CA THR A 71 11.75 12.21 -5.11
C THR A 71 11.58 10.94 -4.32
N ILE A 72 11.10 9.83 -4.90
CA ILE A 72 10.86 8.60 -4.14
C ILE A 72 12.18 7.82 -4.06
N GLY A 73 12.85 7.89 -2.90
CA GLY A 73 14.12 7.20 -2.68
C GLY A 73 13.95 5.72 -2.31
N ALA A 74 12.87 5.39 -1.61
CA ALA A 74 12.53 4.02 -1.23
C ALA A 74 11.04 3.88 -0.86
N VAL A 75 10.58 2.63 -0.80
CA VAL A 75 9.24 2.25 -0.32
C VAL A 75 9.38 1.22 0.80
N VAL A 76 8.72 1.48 1.93
CA VAL A 76 8.49 0.49 3.00
C VAL A 76 7.05 0.02 2.88
N ALA A 77 6.87 -1.21 2.42
CA ALA A 77 5.57 -1.85 2.29
C ALA A 77 5.38 -2.83 3.46
N ILE A 78 4.39 -2.55 4.31
CA ILE A 78 4.07 -3.33 5.50
C ILE A 78 2.81 -4.14 5.22
N ASP A 79 2.92 -5.47 5.32
CA ASP A 79 1.83 -6.42 5.09
C ASP A 79 0.97 -6.13 3.82
N PRO A 80 1.60 -5.92 2.64
CA PRO A 80 0.84 -5.72 1.41
C PRO A 80 0.08 -7.02 1.04
N PRO A 81 -1.23 -6.98 0.74
CA PRO A 81 -1.94 -8.14 0.21
C PRO A 81 -1.55 -8.36 -1.26
N LEU A 82 -0.36 -8.95 -1.48
CA LEU A 82 0.22 -9.21 -2.79
C LEU A 82 -0.43 -10.40 -3.50
N SER A 83 -1.17 -11.25 -2.78
CA SER A 83 -1.93 -12.36 -3.32
C SER A 83 -3.42 -12.13 -3.15
N ALA A 84 -4.20 -12.46 -4.19
CA ALA A 84 -5.67 -12.50 -4.11
C ALA A 84 -6.17 -13.64 -3.20
N ASN A 85 -5.32 -14.64 -2.92
CA ASN A 85 -5.59 -15.69 -1.95
C ASN A 85 -4.96 -15.29 -0.62
N PRO A 86 -5.76 -14.90 0.39
CA PRO A 86 -5.26 -14.67 1.72
C PRO A 86 -4.83 -16.02 2.31
N TRP A 87 -3.74 -15.99 3.06
CA TRP A 87 -3.41 -17.09 3.94
C TRP A 87 -4.44 -17.16 5.09
N PRO A 88 -4.86 -18.36 5.54
CA PRO A 88 -4.41 -19.66 5.06
C PRO A 88 -5.10 -20.04 3.74
N LEU A 89 -4.35 -20.73 2.88
CA LEU A 89 -4.97 -21.53 1.82
C LEU A 89 -5.90 -22.54 2.51
N GLU A 90 -7.19 -22.49 2.22
CA GLU A 90 -8.09 -23.56 2.62
C GLU A 90 -7.54 -24.87 2.04
N VAL A 91 -7.55 -25.97 2.80
CA VAL A 91 -7.04 -27.27 2.31
C VAL A 91 -7.74 -27.68 1.00
N ALA A 92 -8.98 -27.22 0.81
CA ALA A 92 -9.74 -27.36 -0.43
C ALA A 92 -9.08 -26.70 -1.65
N ASP A 93 -8.32 -25.63 -1.46
CA ASP A 93 -7.66 -24.87 -2.54
C ASP A 93 -6.27 -25.42 -2.88
N LEU A 94 -5.77 -26.39 -2.10
CA LEU A 94 -4.51 -27.07 -2.39
C LEU A 94 -4.67 -28.09 -3.53
N ARG A 95 -3.58 -28.29 -4.30
CA ARG A 95 -3.46 -29.41 -5.25
C ARG A 95 -3.72 -30.75 -4.54
N PRO A 96 -4.36 -31.74 -5.20
CA PRO A 96 -4.72 -33.01 -4.56
C PRO A 96 -3.56 -33.70 -3.84
N GLU A 97 -2.35 -33.64 -4.41
CA GLU A 97 -1.12 -34.20 -3.84
C GLU A 97 -0.80 -33.64 -2.44
N LEU A 98 -1.03 -32.34 -2.24
CA LEU A 98 -0.68 -31.59 -1.03
C LEU A 98 -1.74 -31.72 0.07
N ARG A 99 -2.99 -32.05 -0.27
CA ARG A 99 -4.09 -32.21 0.71
C ARG A 99 -3.81 -33.33 1.71
N SER A 100 -3.19 -34.41 1.23
CA SER A 100 -2.86 -35.59 2.06
C SER A 100 -1.84 -35.31 3.18
N MET A 101 -1.02 -34.26 3.02
CA MET A 101 -0.01 -33.87 4.01
C MET A 101 -0.60 -33.10 5.21
N PHE A 102 -1.79 -32.52 5.07
CA PHE A 102 -2.42 -31.65 6.08
C PHE A 102 -3.76 -32.19 6.63
N GLY A 103 -4.25 -33.31 6.08
CA GLY A 103 -5.53 -33.91 6.47
C GLY A 103 -5.41 -35.00 7.54
N HIS A 104 -5.05 -34.64 8.78
CA HIS A 104 -5.30 -35.48 9.97
C HIS A 104 -6.02 -34.63 11.02
N GLY A 105 -7.35 -34.64 10.94
CA GLY A 105 -8.28 -34.14 11.95
C GLY A 105 -9.49 -35.04 12.01
#